data_AF-A0A1A8DT63-F1
#
_entry.id   AF-A0A1A8DT63-F1
#
_cell.length_a   1.000
_cell.length_b   1.000
_cell.length_c   1.000
_cell.angle_alpha   90.00
_cell.angle_beta   90.00
_cell.angle_gamma   90.00
#
_symmetry.space_group_name_H-M   'P 1'
#
loop_
_entity.id
_entity.type
_entity.pdbx_description
1 polymer ?
#
loop_
_entity_poly.entity_id
_entity_poly.type
_entity_poly.pdbx_seq_one_letter_code
_entity_poly.pdbx_strand_id
1 'polypeptide(L)' 'DQNGVISTLLGFNDLTSARPLSCDSVMDISQVRLEWPTDLSVSPMDNSLYVLDNNVVLQISENHQVRIVAGRPMHCQ' A
#
# COMPACT_ATOMS: atom_id res chain seq x y z
N ASP A 1 17.70 -5.08 -3.52
CA ASP A 1 18.47 -4.55 -2.35
C ASP A 1 19.79 -3.94 -2.86
N GLN A 2 20.73 -3.56 -1.98
CA GLN A 2 22.04 -3.04 -2.39
C GLN A 2 22.87 -4.06 -3.22
N ASN A 3 22.50 -5.34 -3.17
CA ASN A 3 23.09 -6.42 -3.96
C ASN A 3 22.43 -6.58 -5.34
N GLY A 4 21.44 -5.74 -5.69
CA GLY A 4 20.71 -5.83 -6.95
C GLY A 4 19.64 -6.93 -7.00
N VAL A 5 19.31 -7.56 -5.86
CA VAL A 5 18.24 -8.58 -5.81
C VAL A 5 16.88 -7.91 -5.91
N ILE A 6 16.06 -8.34 -6.87
CA ILE A 6 14.67 -7.91 -7.01
C ILE A 6 13.80 -8.76 -6.06
N SER A 7 12.97 -8.09 -5.27
CA SER A 7 12.00 -8.70 -4.36
C SER A 7 10.67 -7.99 -4.44
N THR A 8 9.60 -8.68 -4.06
CA THR A 8 8.25 -8.10 -4.04
C THR A 8 7.91 -7.60 -2.64
N LEU A 9 7.58 -6.32 -2.51
CA LEU A 9 7.17 -5.69 -1.25
C LEU A 9 5.65 -5.85 -1.01
N LEU A 10 4.86 -5.41 -1.98
CA LEU A 10 3.41 -5.63 -2.07
C LEU A 10 3.14 -6.60 -3.20
N GLY A 11 2.78 -7.84 -2.86
CA GLY A 11 2.57 -8.90 -3.84
C GLY A 11 1.35 -9.72 -3.49
N PHE A 12 0.50 -9.94 -4.49
CA PHE A 12 -0.70 -10.77 -4.35
C PHE A 12 -0.63 -11.97 -5.29
N ASN A 13 -0.42 -13.16 -4.72
CA ASN A 13 -0.56 -14.43 -5.43
C ASN A 13 -1.63 -15.34 -4.79
N ASP A 14 -2.04 -15.02 -3.57
CA ASP A 14 -3.00 -15.79 -2.80
C ASP A 14 -4.33 -15.03 -2.71
N LEU A 15 -5.35 -15.51 -3.42
CA LEU A 15 -6.67 -14.89 -3.42
C LEU A 15 -7.41 -15.02 -2.06
N THR A 16 -6.91 -15.83 -1.13
CA THR A 16 -7.59 -16.11 0.15
C THR A 16 -7.22 -15.14 1.27
N SER A 17 -6.08 -14.46 1.19
CA SER A 17 -5.58 -13.52 2.21
C SER A 17 -5.90 -12.05 1.92
N ALA A 18 -6.36 -11.72 0.71
CA ALA A 18 -6.75 -10.37 0.33
C ALA A 18 -7.94 -9.89 1.16
N ARG A 19 -7.81 -8.75 1.82
CA ARG A 19 -8.93 -8.06 2.45
C ARG A 19 -9.16 -6.72 1.77
N PRO A 20 -10.42 -6.24 1.67
CA PRO A 20 -10.68 -4.88 1.25
C PRO A 20 -9.90 -3.88 2.11
N LEU A 21 -9.47 -2.78 1.50
CA LEU A 21 -8.78 -1.69 2.22
C LEU A 21 -9.64 -1.24 3.41
N SER A 22 -9.06 -1.20 4.61
CA SER A 22 -9.76 -0.66 5.77
C SER A 22 -9.80 0.86 5.70
N CYS A 23 -10.96 1.46 5.98
CA CYS A 23 -11.19 2.89 5.75
C CYS A 23 -10.37 3.79 6.69
N ASP A 24 -10.29 3.40 7.97
CA ASP A 24 -9.70 4.23 9.05
C ASP A 24 -8.66 3.49 9.90
N SER A 25 -8.28 2.27 9.51
CA SER A 25 -7.33 1.45 10.28
C SER A 25 -6.05 1.17 9.52
N VAL A 26 -4.98 0.98 10.28
CA VAL A 26 -3.69 0.51 9.78
C VAL A 26 -3.82 -0.97 9.41
N MET A 27 -3.25 -1.34 8.28
CA MET A 27 -3.22 -2.72 7.75
C MET A 27 -1.79 -3.22 7.67
N ASP A 28 -1.62 -4.54 7.74
CA ASP A 28 -0.35 -5.18 7.39
C ASP A 28 -0.21 -5.25 5.86
N ILE A 29 1.02 -5.11 5.36
CA ILE A 29 1.31 -5.13 3.92
C ILE A 29 0.82 -6.41 3.22
N SER A 30 0.77 -7.55 3.93
CA SER A 30 0.28 -8.84 3.40
C SER A 30 -1.23 -8.86 3.14
N GLN A 31 -1.99 -7.93 3.72
CA GLN A 31 -3.45 -7.89 3.62
C GLN A 31 -3.94 -6.97 2.50
N VAL A 32 -3.05 -6.15 1.93
CA VAL A 32 -3.38 -5.08 0.99
C VAL A 32 -3.18 -5.53 -0.44
N ARG A 33 -4.25 -5.50 -1.23
CA ARG A 33 -4.21 -5.74 -2.67
C ARG A 33 -4.38 -4.42 -3.41
N LEU A 34 -3.42 -4.11 -4.28
CA LEU A 34 -3.51 -2.99 -5.22
C LEU A 34 -4.42 -3.34 -6.39
N GLU A 35 -5.16 -2.35 -6.91
CA GLU A 35 -6.08 -2.54 -8.05
C GLU A 35 -5.52 -1.96 -9.36
N TRP A 36 -5.13 -0.68 -9.34
CA TRP A 36 -4.66 0.10 -10.48
C TRP A 36 -3.60 1.15 -10.06
N PRO A 37 -2.40 0.71 -9.65
CA PRO A 37 -1.35 1.63 -9.20
C PRO A 37 -0.72 2.38 -10.39
N THR A 38 -0.58 3.70 -10.27
CA THR A 38 -0.10 4.56 -11.38
C THR A 38 1.11 5.42 -11.05
N ASP A 39 1.36 5.70 -9.77
CA ASP A 39 2.50 6.52 -9.35
C ASP A 39 3.04 6.11 -7.97
N LEU A 40 4.31 6.41 -7.73
CA LEU A 40 5.01 6.12 -6.47
C LEU A 40 5.98 7.23 -6.08
N SER A 41 6.11 7.47 -4.77
CA SER A 41 7.10 8.41 -4.23
C SER A 41 7.59 7.99 -2.85
N VAL A 42 8.78 8.43 -2.47
CA VAL A 42 9.31 8.24 -1.11
C VAL A 42 9.30 9.57 -0.39
N SER A 43 8.76 9.60 0.83
CA SER A 43 8.77 10.79 1.68
C SER A 43 10.16 11.02 2.25
N PRO A 44 10.77 12.21 2.05
CA PRO A 44 12.08 12.53 2.59
C PRO A 44 12.06 12.79 4.12
N MET A 45 10.87 12.91 4.73
CA MET A 45 10.74 13.22 6.16
C MET A 45 10.76 11.97 7.05
N ASP A 46 10.22 10.85 6.55
CA ASP A 46 10.01 9.62 7.33
C ASP A 46 10.30 8.33 6.53
N ASN A 47 10.85 8.46 5.32
CA ASN A 47 11.25 7.36 4.42
C ASN A 47 10.10 6.38 4.05
N SER A 48 8.85 6.80 4.24
CA SER A 48 7.69 6.00 3.84
C SER A 48 7.46 6.05 2.32
N LEU A 49 6.96 4.95 1.76
CA LEU A 49 6.59 4.81 0.35
C LEU A 49 5.10 5.18 0.18
N TYR A 50 4.82 6.07 -0.76
CA TYR A 50 3.46 6.45 -1.14
C TYR A 50 3.12 5.84 -2.49
N VAL A 51 1.91 5.31 -2.61
CA VAL A 51 1.38 4.70 -3.84
C VAL A 51 0.03 5.33 -4.17
N LEU A 52 -0.12 5.80 -5.41
CA LEU A 52 -1.42 6.21 -5.95
C LEU A 52 -2.11 5.00 -6.59
N ASP A 53 -3.28 4.63 -6.07
CA ASP A 53 -4.07 3.48 -6.52
C ASP A 53 -5.56 3.84 -6.58
N ASN A 54 -6.21 3.73 -7.74
CA ASN A 54 -7.65 3.93 -7.93
C ASN A 54 -8.27 5.16 -7.19
N ASN A 55 -7.58 6.31 -7.25
CA ASN A 55 -7.93 7.59 -6.59
C ASN A 55 -7.77 7.64 -5.06
N VAL A 56 -7.14 6.65 -4.45
CA VAL A 56 -6.65 6.71 -3.07
C VAL A 56 -5.13 6.79 -3.04
N VAL A 57 -4.60 7.48 -2.04
CA VAL A 57 -3.16 7.50 -1.76
C VAL A 57 -2.92 6.64 -0.53
N LEU A 58 -2.11 5.61 -0.71
CA LEU A 58 -1.66 4.71 0.34
C LEU A 58 -0.27 5.15 0.81
N GLN A 59 -0.06 5.18 2.12
CA GLN A 59 1.27 5.26 2.71
C GLN A 59 1.67 3.89 3.24
N ILE A 60 2.90 3.47 2.94
CA ILE A 60 3.56 2.27 3.42
C ILE A 60 4.78 2.71 4.24
N SER A 61 4.77 2.46 5.54
CA SER A 61 5.88 2.80 6.43
C SER A 61 6.99 1.74 6.41
N GLU A 62 8.15 2.08 6.99
CA GLU A 62 9.29 1.17 7.09
C GLU A 62 8.99 -0.13 7.86
N ASN A 63 8.05 -0.08 8.81
CA ASN A 63 7.59 -1.25 9.56
C ASN A 63 6.48 -2.04 8.83
N HIS A 64 6.34 -1.85 7.52
CA HIS A 64 5.38 -2.55 6.64
C HIS A 64 3.91 -2.35 7.03
N GLN A 65 3.58 -1.20 7.61
CA GLN A 65 2.20 -0.81 7.87
C GLN A 65 1.65 0.04 6.73
N VAL A 66 0.41 -0.22 6.34
CA VAL A 66 -0.28 0.47 5.25
C VAL A 66 -1.47 1.25 5.80
N ARG A 67 -1.63 2.50 5.36
CA ARG A 67 -2.81 3.31 5.67
C ARG A 67 -3.23 4.19 4.48
N ILE A 68 -4.51 4.54 4.43
CA ILE A 68 -5.03 5.54 3.50
C ILE A 68 -4.70 6.92 4.06
N VAL A 69 -4.04 7.76 3.27
CA VAL A 69 -3.67 9.14 3.65
C VAL A 69 -4.42 10.20 2.85
N ALA A 70 -4.99 9.83 1.71
CA ALA A 70 -5.89 10.67 0.93
C ALA A 70 -6.86 9.83 0.09
N GLY A 71 -8.03 10.40 -0.22
CA GLY A 71 -9.12 9.70 -0.91
C GLY A 71 -9.94 8.82 0.03
N ARG A 72 -11.08 8.33 -0.45
CA ARG A 72 -11.98 7.44 0.29
C ARG A 72 -12.46 6.32 -0.64
N PRO A 73 -12.15 5.04 -0.35
CA PRO A 73 -12.59 3.93 -1.17
C PRO A 73 -14.11 3.87 -1.33
N MET A 74 -14.59 3.30 -2.43
CA MET A 74 -16.02 3.21 -2.75
C MET A 74 -16.84 2.47 -1.68
N HIS A 75 -16.28 1.42 -1.07
CA HIS A 75 -16.96 0.66 0.00
C HIS A 75 -17.01 1.40 1.34
N CYS A 76 -16.37 2.55 1.44
CA CYS A 76 -16.34 3.40 2.63
C CYS A 76 -17.26 4.63 2.51
N GLN A 77 -17.97 4.83 1.39
CA GLN A 77 -18.83 6.00 1.15
C GLN A 77 -20.12 5.99 1.97
#